data_AF-A0A4V0Z0F3-F1
#
_entry.id   AF-A0A4V0Z0F3-F1
#
_cell.length_a   1.000
_cell.length_b   1.000
_cell.length_c   1.000
_cell.angle_alpha   90.00
_cell.angle_beta   90.00
_cell.angle_gamma   90.00
#
_symmetry.space_group_name_H-M   'P 1'
#
loop_
_entity.id
_entity.type
_entity.pdbx_description
1 polymer ?
#
loop_
_entity_poly.entity_id
_entity_poly.type
_entity_poly.pdbx_seq_one_letter_code
_entity_poly.pdbx_strand_id
1 'polypeptide(L)' 'MNLEQIKYQTCPWDQEEGVLLTDINEDLPDTDADGELQYYCLSGRHVFSYDEDSENERRK' A
#
# COMPACT_ATOMS: atom_id res chain seq x y z
N MET A 1 -12.13 -9.64 3.77
CA MET A 1 -10.89 -8.85 3.83
C MET A 1 -10.49 -8.73 5.29
N ASN A 2 -9.28 -9.18 5.66
CA ASN A 2 -8.72 -8.81 6.97
C ASN A 2 -8.16 -7.39 6.80
N LEU A 3 -8.78 -6.41 7.43
CA LEU A 3 -8.38 -5.00 7.39
C LEU A 3 -6.90 -4.79 7.80
N GLU A 4 -6.38 -5.67 8.66
CA GLU A 4 -4.98 -5.66 9.10
C GLU A 4 -3.98 -5.96 7.97
N GLN A 5 -4.40 -6.65 6.90
CA GLN A 5 -3.54 -6.98 5.76
C GLN A 5 -3.43 -5.84 4.73
N ILE A 6 -4.30 -4.83 4.79
CA ILE A 6 -4.27 -3.70 3.86
C ILE A 6 -3.37 -2.58 4.40
N LYS A 7 -3.22 -2.50 5.72
CA LYS A 7 -2.49 -1.41 6.39
C LYS A 7 -0.96 -1.49 6.21
N TYR A 8 -0.44 -2.69 5.96
CA TYR A 8 0.98 -2.95 5.82
C TYR A 8 1.24 -3.77 4.56
N GLN A 9 2.18 -3.32 3.74
CA GLN A 9 2.62 -4.03 2.55
C GLN A 9 4.13 -4.07 2.47
N THR A 10 4.68 -5.14 1.91
CA THR A 10 6.12 -5.26 1.73
C THR A 10 6.58 -4.37 0.56
N CYS A 11 7.54 -3.49 0.82
CA CYS A 11 8.14 -2.64 -0.20
C CYS A 11 8.79 -3.52 -1.29
N PRO A 12 8.47 -3.31 -2.58
CA PRO A 12 8.97 -4.18 -3.64
C PRO A 12 10.47 -4.03 -3.90
N TRP A 13 11.10 -2.93 -3.48
CA TRP A 13 12.54 -2.70 -3.68
C TRP A 13 13.39 -3.26 -2.55
N ASP A 14 13.06 -2.93 -1.30
CA ASP A 14 13.89 -3.25 -0.14
C ASP A 14 13.38 -4.48 0.65
N GLN A 15 12.21 -5.02 0.29
CA GLN A 15 11.52 -6.10 1.01
C GLN A 15 11.21 -5.79 2.48
N GLU A 16 11.24 -4.51 2.84
CA GLU A 16 10.93 -4.02 4.18
C GLU A 16 9.44 -3.66 4.33
N GLU A 17 9.02 -3.32 5.54
CA GLU A 17 7.63 -2.96 5.81
C GLU A 17 7.32 -1.54 5.29
N GLY A 18 6.29 -1.47 4.46
CA GLY A 18 5.65 -0.24 3.99
C GLY A 18 4.31 -0.05 4.69
N VAL A 19 4.03 1.18 5.10
CA VAL A 19 2.78 1.57 5.77
C VAL A 19 1.87 2.29 4.80
N LEU A 20 0.59 1.98 4.80
CA LEU A 20 -0.41 2.65 3.98
C LEU A 20 -0.45 4.15 4.33
N LEU A 21 -0.35 5.00 3.31
CA LEU A 21 -0.56 6.43 3.45
C LEU A 21 -2.06 6.70 3.53
N THR A 22 -2.42 7.63 4.41
CA THR A 22 -3.80 8.05 4.63
C THR A 22 -3.86 9.56 4.73
N ASP A 23 -5.05 10.12 4.51
CA ASP A 23 -5.30 11.55 4.74
C ASP A 23 -5.02 11.93 6.21
N ILE A 24 -4.90 13.24 6.50
CA ILE A 24 -4.66 13.76 7.85
C ILE A 24 -5.68 13.27 8.90
N ASN A 25 -6.87 12.87 8.46
CA ASN A 25 -7.95 12.36 9.32
C ASN A 25 -7.92 10.82 9.48
N GLU A 26 -7.00 10.13 8.80
CA GLU A 26 -6.90 8.66 8.75
C GLU A 26 -8.20 7.95 8.29
N ASP A 27 -9.14 8.70 7.69
CA ASP A 27 -10.46 8.21 7.28
C ASP A 27 -10.40 7.55 5.90
N LEU A 28 -9.52 8.04 5.03
CA LEU A 28 -9.36 7.57 3.65
C LEU A 28 -7.88 7.30 3.35
N PRO A 29 -7.58 6.19 2.63
CA PRO A 29 -6.24 5.95 2.13
C PRO A 29 -5.89 6.97 1.05
N ASP A 30 -4.61 7.30 0.98
CA ASP A 30 -4.05 8.13 -0.06
C ASP A 30 -3.84 7.27 -1.33
N THR A 31 -4.25 7.80 -2.47
CA THR A 31 -4.16 7.11 -3.76
C THR A 31 -3.47 7.97 -4.80
N ASP A 32 -2.76 7.33 -5.73
CA ASP A 32 -2.13 8.01 -6.86
C ASP A 32 -3.17 8.39 -7.94
N ALA A 33 -2.75 9.01 -9.04
CA ALA A 33 -3.61 9.47 -10.13
C ALA A 33 -4.43 8.34 -10.78
N ASP A 34 -3.91 7.11 -10.72
CA ASP A 34 -4.58 5.91 -11.22
C ASP A 34 -5.58 5.30 -10.22
N GLY A 35 -5.63 5.80 -8.98
CA GLY A 35 -6.49 5.28 -7.91
C GLY A 35 -5.84 4.18 -7.06
N GLU A 36 -4.57 3.88 -7.30
CA GLU A 36 -3.80 2.87 -6.58
C GLU A 36 -3.40 3.34 -5.18
N LEU A 37 -3.47 2.45 -4.20
CA LEU A 37 -3.13 2.74 -2.81
C LEU A 37 -1.64 3.07 -2.67
N GLN A 38 -1.33 4.17 -1.99
CA GLN A 38 0.05 4.58 -1.76
C GLN A 38 0.55 4.09 -0.40
N TYR A 39 1.77 3.57 -0.38
CA TYR A 39 2.47 3.08 0.82
C TYR A 39 3.81 3.79 0.97
N TYR A 40 4.17 4.10 2.20
CA TYR A 40 5.46 4.69 2.53
C TYR A 40 6.40 3.64 3.12
N CYS A 41 7.54 3.45 2.48
CA CYS A 41 8.60 2.58 2.97
C CYS A 41 9.44 3.30 4.02
N LEU A 42 9.46 2.80 5.26
CA LEU A 42 10.18 3.46 6.36
C LEU A 42 11.70 3.46 6.17
N SER A 43 12.23 2.35 5.66
CA SER A 43 13.67 2.16 5.54
C SER A 43 14.24 2.78 4.26
N GLY A 44 13.57 2.57 3.13
CA GLY A 44 13.94 3.19 1.85
C GLY A 44 13.56 4.68 1.76
N ARG A 45 12.68 5.17 2.65
CA ARG A 45 12.16 6.54 2.68
C ARG A 45 11.59 7.00 1.34
N HIS A 46 10.80 6.13 0.71
CA HIS A 46 10.16 6.36 -0.58
C HIS A 46 8.69 5.92 -0.54
N VAL A 47 7.92 6.38 -1.51
CA VAL A 47 6.50 6.03 -1.67
C VAL A 47 6.36 5.05 -2.82
N PHE A 48 5.47 4.08 -2.68
CA PHE A 48 5.07 3.18 -3.76
C PHE A 48 3.58 2.97 -3.83
N SER A 49 3.11 2.80 -5.05
CA SER A 49 1.76 2.35 -5.32
C SER A 49 1.69 0.83 -5.18
N TYR A 50 0.61 0.35 -4.59
CA TYR A 50 0.32 -1.08 -4.50
C TYR A 50 -1.06 -1.35 -5.10
N ASP A 51 -1.06 -2.26 -6.07
CA ASP A 51 -2.26 -2.69 -6.77
C ASP A 51 -2.89 -3.87 -6.03
N GLU A 52 -3.99 -3.59 -5.34
CA GLU A 52 -4.75 -4.60 -4.58
C GLU A 52 -5.45 -5.59 -5.53
N ASP A 53 -5.82 -5.14 -6.73
CA ASP A 53 -6.59 -5.95 -7.70
C ASP A 53 -5.71 -7.03 -8.35
N SER A 54 -4.43 -6.75 -8.56
CA SER A 54 -3.46 -7.65 -9.20
C SER A 54 -3.16 -8.92 -8.40
N GLU A 55 -3.35 -8.93 -7.07
CA GLU A 55 -3.22 -10.15 -6.25
C GLU A 55 -4.50 -11.00 -6.25
N ASN A 56 -5.65 -10.41 -6.58
CA ASN A 56 -6.92 -11.12 -6.63
C ASN A 56 -7.04 -11.98 -7.91
N GLU A 57 -6.39 -11.58 -8.99
CA GLU A 57 -6.38 -12.32 -10.26
C GLU A 57 -5.44 -13.54 -10.28
N ARG A 58 -4.49 -13.65 -9.35
CA ARG A 58 -3.58 -14.81 -9.24
C ARG A 58 -4.14 -15.99 -8.44
N ARG A 59 -5.35 -15.87 -7.90
CA ARG A 59 -6.09 -16.97 -7.22
C ARG A 59 -7.24 -17.51 -8.07
N LYS A 60 -7.02 -17.78 -9.36
CA LYS A 60 -8.02 -18.41 -10.23
C LYS A 60 -7.49 -19.64 -10.94
#